data_AF-A0A098SA35-F1
#
_entry.id   AF-A0A098SA35-F1
#
_cell.length_a   1.000
_cell.length_b   1.000
_cell.length_c   1.000
_cell.angle_alpha   90.00
_cell.angle_beta   90.00
_cell.angle_gamma   90.00
#
_symmetry.space_group_name_H-M   'P 1'
#
loop_
_entity.id
_entity.type
_entity.pdbx_description
1 polymer ?
#
loop_
_entity_poly.entity_id
_entity_poly.type
_entity_poly.pdbx_seq_one_letter_code
_entity_poly.pdbx_strand_id
1 'polypeptide(L)'
;MNSFEDSVKILRQTSESKAQLDILRNGQVLLQVFRATDVKAWETKVDCEQDDELFIALFFHAAKLSNSENFDRFLKSELIELFQKVNLGIDTFLLSTKIYFTNGEVLNVITKVLQSVYQLSPGEQLEFRVNSY
;
A
#
# COMPACT_ATOMS: atom_id res chain seq x y z
N MET A 1 -5.65 19.16 2.08
CA MET A 1 -5.14 17.79 1.85
C MET A 1 -4.56 17.31 3.17
N ASN A 2 -4.91 16.11 3.61
CA ASN A 2 -4.33 15.53 4.81
C ASN A 2 -2.88 15.13 4.52
N SER A 3 -1.99 15.24 5.52
CA SER A 3 -0.66 14.65 5.42
C SER A 3 -0.75 13.12 5.43
N PHE A 4 0.34 12.44 5.06
CA PHE A 4 0.43 10.99 5.21
C PHE A 4 0.20 10.56 6.65
N GLU A 5 0.84 11.24 7.62
CA GLU A 5 0.74 10.91 9.04
C GLU A 5 -0.68 11.08 9.58
N ASP A 6 -1.36 12.17 9.21
CA ASP A 6 -2.77 12.39 9.57
C ASP A 6 -3.67 11.29 9.00
N SER A 7 -3.41 10.89 7.75
CA SER A 7 -4.20 9.87 7.07
C SER A 7 -3.99 8.49 7.69
N VAL A 8 -2.77 8.13 8.08
CA VAL A 8 -2.49 6.90 8.83
C VAL A 8 -3.13 6.93 10.20
N LYS A 9 -3.12 8.08 10.90
CA LYS A 9 -3.79 8.23 12.18
C LYS A 9 -5.29 8.01 12.05
N ILE A 10 -5.93 8.61 11.04
CA ILE A 10 -7.36 8.39 10.75
C ILE A 10 -7.62 6.91 10.46
N LEU A 11 -6.81 6.28 9.60
CA LEU A 11 -6.95 4.86 9.28
C LEU A 11 -6.89 3.98 10.54
N ARG A 12 -5.94 4.24 11.45
CA ARG A 12 -5.80 3.46 12.70
C ARG A 12 -6.97 3.65 13.67
N GLN A 13 -7.58 4.84 13.68
CA GLN A 13 -8.60 5.22 14.67
C GLN A 13 -10.03 4.99 14.20
N THR A 14 -10.26 4.74 12.92
CA THR A 14 -11.62 4.51 12.39
C THR A 14 -12.24 3.23 12.95
N SER A 15 -13.54 3.27 13.25
CA SER A 15 -14.33 2.09 13.63
C SER A 15 -14.89 1.33 12.41
N GLU A 16 -14.81 1.92 11.23
CA GLU A 16 -15.28 1.33 9.98
C GLU A 16 -14.49 0.05 9.64
N SER A 17 -15.16 -1.01 9.21
CA SER A 17 -14.49 -2.21 8.66
C SER A 17 -14.01 -1.96 7.23
N LYS A 18 -13.01 -2.74 6.77
CA LYS A 18 -12.46 -2.66 5.41
C LYS A 18 -11.96 -1.27 5.05
N ALA A 19 -11.40 -0.58 6.05
CA ALA A 19 -10.81 0.73 5.85
C ALA A 19 -9.44 0.60 5.19
N GLN A 20 -9.12 1.56 4.32
CA GLN A 20 -7.83 1.63 3.63
C GLN A 20 -7.40 3.07 3.46
N LEU A 21 -6.09 3.29 3.39
CA LEU A 21 -5.51 4.54 2.92
C LEU A 21 -5.01 4.36 1.50
N ASP A 22 -5.62 5.08 0.56
CA ASP A 22 -5.19 5.15 -0.82
C ASP A 22 -4.17 6.28 -1.00
N ILE A 23 -3.06 5.94 -1.68
CA ILE A 23 -2.06 6.90 -2.13
C ILE A 23 -2.18 7.03 -3.63
N LEU A 24 -2.59 8.22 -4.10
CA LEU A 24 -2.95 8.45 -5.49
C LEU A 24 -2.02 9.46 -6.16
N ARG A 25 -1.80 9.24 -7.46
CA ARG A 25 -1.16 10.17 -8.39
C ARG A 25 -2.11 10.39 -9.56
N ASN A 26 -2.46 11.64 -9.84
CA ASN A 26 -3.39 12.02 -10.91
C ASN A 26 -4.71 11.21 -10.85
N GLY A 27 -5.25 11.02 -9.65
CA GLY A 27 -6.48 10.25 -9.43
C GLY A 27 -6.34 8.72 -9.55
N GLN A 28 -5.16 8.18 -9.87
CA GLN A 28 -4.90 6.75 -9.92
C GLN A 28 -4.25 6.27 -8.63
N VAL A 29 -4.83 5.25 -8.00
CA VAL A 29 -4.23 4.58 -6.83
C VAL A 29 -2.92 3.92 -7.25
N LEU A 30 -1.83 4.33 -6.61
CA LEU A 30 -0.51 3.72 -6.77
C LEU A 30 -0.37 2.55 -5.80
N LEU A 31 -0.60 2.82 -4.52
CA LEU A 31 -0.50 1.83 -3.45
C LEU A 31 -1.53 2.13 -2.36
N GLN A 32 -1.77 1.12 -1.51
CA GLN A 32 -2.76 1.18 -0.46
C GLN A 32 -2.16 0.72 0.86
N VAL A 33 -2.64 1.26 1.97
CA VAL A 33 -2.29 0.81 3.32
C VAL A 33 -3.54 0.27 4.00
N PHE A 34 -3.44 -0.92 4.57
CA PHE A 34 -4.53 -1.62 5.25
C PHE A 34 -4.17 -1.89 6.70
N ARG A 35 -5.18 -1.99 7.57
CA ARG A 35 -4.99 -2.51 8.93
C ARG A 35 -4.92 -4.03 8.91
N ALA A 36 -4.13 -4.60 9.81
CA ALA A 36 -4.04 -6.04 9.96
C ALA A 36 -5.37 -6.71 10.26
N THR A 37 -6.21 -6.08 11.09
CA THR A 37 -7.57 -6.58 11.38
C THR A 37 -8.42 -6.77 10.12
N ASP A 38 -8.30 -5.87 9.14
CA ASP A 38 -9.02 -5.97 7.87
C ASP A 38 -8.41 -7.05 6.97
N VAL A 39 -7.07 -7.14 6.92
CA VAL A 39 -6.35 -8.15 6.11
C VAL A 39 -6.60 -9.58 6.63
N LYS A 40 -6.64 -9.78 7.95
CA LYS A 40 -6.99 -11.07 8.58
C LYS A 40 -8.35 -11.60 8.10
N ALA A 41 -9.28 -10.70 7.80
CA ALA A 41 -10.61 -11.07 7.31
C ALA A 41 -10.64 -11.48 5.82
N TRP A 42 -9.54 -11.34 5.07
CA TRP A 42 -9.50 -11.68 3.64
C TRP A 42 -9.39 -13.17 3.35
N GLU A 43 -9.37 -14.03 4.38
CA GLU A 43 -9.11 -15.48 4.27
C GLU A 43 -7.78 -15.82 3.56
N THR A 44 -6.88 -14.83 3.47
CA THR A 44 -5.54 -14.97 2.91
C THR A 44 -4.60 -15.53 3.97
N LYS A 45 -3.64 -16.37 3.57
CA LYS A 45 -2.60 -16.93 4.46
C LYS A 45 -1.55 -15.87 4.84
N VAL A 46 -1.99 -14.72 5.32
CA VAL A 46 -1.12 -13.64 5.78
C VAL A 46 -1.05 -13.74 7.29
N ASP A 47 0.11 -14.12 7.81
CA ASP A 47 0.34 -14.13 9.24
C ASP A 47 0.38 -12.67 9.73
N CYS A 48 -0.48 -12.32 10.69
CA CYS A 48 -0.36 -11.05 11.42
C CYS A 48 -0.33 -11.34 12.92
N GLU A 49 0.66 -10.75 13.60
CA GLU A 49 0.94 -11.04 14.99
C GLU A 49 0.11 -10.15 15.93
N GLN A 50 -0.15 -8.90 15.51
CA GLN A 50 -0.85 -7.87 16.29
C GLN A 50 -1.92 -7.14 15.48
N ASP A 51 -2.87 -6.50 16.15
CA ASP A 51 -4.04 -5.88 15.51
C ASP A 51 -3.81 -4.44 15.05
N ASP A 52 -2.81 -3.76 15.60
CA ASP A 52 -2.40 -2.41 15.22
C ASP A 52 -1.38 -2.39 14.08
N GLU A 53 -1.09 -3.53 13.46
CA GLU A 53 -0.17 -3.62 12.34
C GLU A 53 -0.77 -3.02 11.07
N LEU A 54 0.10 -2.50 10.20
CA LEU A 54 -0.27 -2.00 8.88
C LEU A 54 0.40 -2.83 7.79
N PHE A 55 -0.36 -3.11 6.75
CA PHE A 55 0.12 -3.75 5.52
C PHE A 55 0.12 -2.76 4.37
N ILE A 56 1.16 -2.84 3.53
CA ILE A 56 1.25 -2.07 2.29
C ILE A 56 0.89 -3.00 1.14
N ALA A 57 -0.03 -2.58 0.30
CA ALA A 57 -0.39 -3.29 -0.92
C ALA A 57 -0.01 -2.49 -2.17
N LEU A 58 0.55 -3.19 -3.15
CA LEU A 58 0.79 -2.69 -4.49
C LEU A 58 -0.16 -3.37 -5.45
N PHE A 59 -0.79 -2.56 -6.31
CA PHE A 59 -1.74 -3.06 -7.29
C PHE A 59 -1.33 -2.73 -8.73
N PHE A 60 -0.93 -3.78 -9.44
CA PHE A 60 -0.53 -3.72 -10.84
C PHE A 60 -1.64 -4.27 -11.73
N HIS A 61 -2.47 -3.37 -12.25
CA HIS A 61 -3.51 -3.63 -13.24
C HIS A 61 -3.11 -3.08 -14.60
N ALA A 62 -3.26 -3.87 -15.67
CA ALA A 62 -2.80 -3.51 -17.01
C ALA A 62 -3.48 -2.26 -17.58
N ALA A 63 -4.74 -1.98 -17.18
CA ALA A 63 -5.47 -0.78 -17.62
C ALA A 63 -4.97 0.54 -17.00
N LYS A 64 -4.08 0.52 -16.01
CA LYS A 64 -3.50 1.75 -15.43
C LYS A 64 -2.28 2.20 -16.22
N LEU A 65 -2.02 3.51 -16.19
CA LEU A 65 -0.92 4.11 -16.94
C LEU A 65 0.43 3.56 -16.46
N SER A 66 1.28 3.18 -17.41
CA SER A 66 2.65 2.68 -17.19
C SER A 66 2.75 1.49 -16.21
N ASN A 67 1.66 0.77 -15.95
CA ASN A 67 1.65 -0.16 -14.84
C ASN A 67 2.44 -1.45 -15.11
N SER A 68 2.51 -1.89 -16.37
CA SER A 68 3.42 -2.98 -16.77
C SER A 68 4.88 -2.61 -16.51
N GLU A 69 5.28 -1.38 -16.84
CA GLU A 69 6.64 -0.90 -16.58
C GLU A 69 6.92 -0.71 -15.09
N ASN A 70 5.94 -0.22 -14.33
CA ASN A 70 6.04 -0.14 -12.86
C ASN A 70 6.22 -1.54 -12.27
N PHE A 71 5.47 -2.53 -12.77
CA PHE A 71 5.58 -3.91 -12.32
C PHE A 71 6.96 -4.49 -12.63
N ASP A 72 7.49 -4.27 -13.84
CA ASP A 72 8.85 -4.68 -14.20
C ASP A 72 9.91 -4.02 -13.32
N ARG A 73 9.75 -2.74 -12.97
CA ARG A 73 10.63 -2.04 -12.02
C ARG A 73 10.54 -2.66 -10.63
N PHE A 74 9.34 -2.98 -10.16
CA PHE A 74 9.13 -3.65 -8.88
C PHE A 74 9.85 -5.00 -8.84
N LEU A 75 9.67 -5.84 -9.87
CA LEU A 75 10.30 -7.17 -9.95
C LEU A 75 11.83 -7.13 -9.97
N LYS A 76 12.41 -6.03 -10.46
CA LYS A 76 13.87 -5.82 -10.51
C LYS A 76 14.43 -5.11 -9.27
N SER A 77 13.57 -4.70 -8.34
CA SER A 77 13.97 -3.98 -7.14
C SER A 77 14.15 -4.92 -5.96
N GLU A 78 14.99 -4.53 -4.99
CA GLU A 78 15.15 -5.24 -3.71
C GLU A 78 13.84 -5.27 -2.89
N LEU A 79 12.86 -4.43 -3.25
CA LEU A 79 11.56 -4.42 -2.59
C LEU A 79 10.80 -5.72 -2.80
N ILE A 80 11.07 -6.51 -3.84
CA ILE A 80 10.35 -7.77 -4.08
C ILE A 80 10.40 -8.72 -2.89
N GLU A 81 11.50 -8.71 -2.12
CA GLU A 81 11.68 -9.54 -0.93
C GLU A 81 10.75 -9.13 0.23
N LEU A 82 10.22 -7.91 0.17
CA LEU A 82 9.32 -7.35 1.17
C LEU A 82 7.85 -7.59 0.87
N PHE A 83 7.50 -8.23 -0.26
CA PHE A 83 6.10 -8.47 -0.63
C PHE A 83 5.87 -9.91 -1.09
N GLN A 84 4.66 -10.38 -0.88
CA GLN A 84 4.15 -11.65 -1.37
C GLN A 84 2.97 -11.41 -2.30
N LYS A 85 2.83 -12.26 -3.31
CA LYS A 85 1.67 -12.23 -4.20
C LYS A 85 0.47 -12.82 -3.47
N VAL A 86 -0.63 -12.06 -3.43
CA VAL A 86 -1.91 -12.52 -2.87
C VAL A 86 -2.93 -12.59 -4.00
N ASN A 87 -3.72 -13.66 -4.03
CA ASN A 87 -4.75 -13.83 -5.05
C ASN A 87 -6.10 -13.33 -4.52
N LEU A 88 -6.49 -12.12 -4.94
CA LEU A 88 -7.77 -11.50 -4.60
C LEU A 88 -8.71 -11.39 -5.82
N GLY A 89 -8.47 -12.18 -6.89
CA GLY A 89 -9.27 -12.10 -8.12
C GLY A 89 -8.99 -10.87 -9.00
N ILE A 90 -7.86 -10.20 -8.77
CA ILE A 90 -7.39 -9.02 -9.51
C ILE A 90 -5.97 -9.28 -10.08
N ASP A 91 -5.64 -8.66 -11.22
CA ASP A 91 -4.48 -8.98 -12.08
C ASP A 91 -3.18 -9.28 -11.31
N THR A 92 -2.70 -8.33 -10.50
CA THR A 92 -1.55 -8.55 -9.63
C THR A 92 -1.64 -7.68 -8.38
N PHE A 93 -1.83 -8.35 -7.25
CA PHE A 93 -1.85 -7.74 -5.92
C PHE A 93 -0.68 -8.30 -5.10
N LEU A 94 0.15 -7.40 -4.61
CA LEU A 94 1.32 -7.71 -3.81
C LEU A 94 1.15 -7.07 -2.44
N LEU A 95 1.23 -7.86 -1.38
CA LEU A 95 1.05 -7.42 -0.01
C LEU A 95 2.37 -7.54 0.74
N SER A 96 2.71 -6.55 1.57
CA SER A 96 3.96 -6.57 2.31
C SER A 96 4.03 -7.78 3.23
N THR A 97 5.17 -8.47 3.22
CA THR A 97 5.47 -9.63 4.08
C THR A 97 5.92 -9.21 5.48
N LYS A 98 6.41 -7.97 5.62
CA LYS A 98 6.81 -7.40 6.90
C LYS A 98 5.68 -6.62 7.54
N ILE A 99 5.66 -6.75 8.86
CA ILE A 99 4.85 -6.01 9.79
C ILE A 99 5.49 -4.63 10.01
N TYR A 100 4.70 -3.56 9.99
CA TYR A 100 5.17 -2.21 10.29
C TYR A 100 4.43 -1.65 11.50
N PHE A 101 5.18 -1.34 12.56
CA PHE A 101 4.63 -0.90 13.85
C PHE A 101 4.57 0.62 13.95
N THR A 102 5.49 1.32 13.28
CA THR A 102 5.58 2.79 13.36
C THR A 102 5.23 3.48 12.05
N ASN A 103 4.67 4.68 12.14
CA ASN A 103 4.42 5.54 10.97
C ASN A 103 5.70 5.78 10.15
N GLY A 104 6.86 5.85 10.82
CA GLY A 104 8.16 6.06 10.17
C GLY A 104 8.59 4.88 9.30
N GLU A 105 8.37 3.63 9.75
CA GLU A 105 8.69 2.44 8.96
C GLU A 105 7.80 2.33 7.72
N VAL A 106 6.49 2.55 7.88
CA VAL A 106 5.53 2.56 6.78
C VAL A 106 5.91 3.64 5.77
N LEU A 107 6.20 4.86 6.24
CA LEU A 107 6.61 5.97 5.37
C LEU A 107 7.90 5.64 4.61
N ASN A 108 8.90 5.06 5.28
CA ASN A 108 10.17 4.69 4.64
C ASN A 108 9.96 3.70 3.49
N VAL A 109 9.14 2.66 3.68
CA VAL A 109 8.85 1.68 2.63
C VAL A 109 8.04 2.32 1.50
N ILE A 110 7.04 3.13 1.83
CA ILE A 110 6.26 3.88 0.83
C ILE A 110 7.17 4.79 0.01
N THR A 111 8.05 5.56 0.64
CA THR A 111 9.00 6.44 -0.06
C THR A 111 9.89 5.64 -1.00
N LYS A 112 10.43 4.50 -0.56
CA LYS A 112 11.23 3.62 -1.42
C LYS A 112 10.43 3.09 -2.60
N VAL A 113 9.19 2.63 -2.39
CA VAL A 113 8.29 2.19 -3.46
C VAL A 113 8.05 3.33 -4.46
N LEU A 114 7.66 4.51 -3.98
CA LEU A 114 7.36 5.67 -4.84
C LEU A 114 8.57 6.10 -5.68
N GLN A 115 9.78 6.02 -5.13
CA GLN A 115 11.01 6.38 -5.83
C GLN A 115 11.48 5.28 -6.79
N SER A 116 11.54 4.02 -6.35
CA SER A 116 12.12 2.92 -7.14
C SER A 116 11.15 2.32 -8.15
N VAL A 117 9.85 2.29 -7.84
CA VAL A 117 8.82 1.65 -8.68
C VAL A 117 8.12 2.69 -9.55
N TYR A 118 7.64 3.78 -8.95
CA TYR A 118 6.82 4.78 -9.63
C TYR A 118 7.61 5.99 -10.15
N GLN A 119 8.92 6.06 -9.85
CA GLN A 119 9.84 7.11 -10.27
C GLN A 119 9.28 8.52 -10.04
N LEU A 120 8.73 8.75 -8.85
CA LEU A 120 8.16 10.05 -8.48
C LEU A 120 9.24 11.13 -8.54
N SER A 121 8.93 12.25 -9.19
CA SER A 121 9.87 13.38 -9.26
C SER A 121 9.88 14.17 -7.95
N PRO A 122 11.01 14.83 -7.60
CA PRO A 122 11.04 15.73 -6.45
C PRO A 122 9.95 16.80 -6.54
N GLY A 123 9.14 16.94 -5.49
CA GLY A 123 8.05 17.93 -5.43
C GLY A 123 6.74 17.51 -6.11
N GLU A 124 6.68 16.31 -6.69
CA GLU A 124 5.44 15.77 -7.25
C GLU A 124 4.40 15.53 -6.14
N GLN A 125 3.18 16.03 -6.33
CA GLN A 125 2.14 15.95 -5.31
C GLN A 125 1.42 14.60 -5.34
N LEU A 126 1.20 14.05 -4.15
CA LEU A 126 0.41 12.85 -3.92
C LEU A 126 -0.85 13.21 -3.17
N GLU A 127 -1.92 12.48 -3.46
CA GLU A 127 -3.15 12.56 -2.69
C GLU A 127 -3.23 11.38 -1.73
N PHE A 128 -3.68 11.66 -0.51
CA PHE A 128 -3.92 10.66 0.53
C PHE A 128 -5.42 10.65 0.86
N ARG A 129 -6.07 9.49 0.69
CA ARG A 129 -7.51 9.35 0.95
C ARG A 129 -7.78 8.12 1.79
N VAL A 130 -8.41 8.29 2.94
CA VAL A 130 -8.92 7.17 3.74
C VAL A 130 -10.32 6.84 3.25
N ASN A 131 -10.54 5.59 2.88
CA ASN A 131 -11.82 5.06 2.38
C ASN A 131 -12.23 3.85 3.22
N SER A 132 -13.53 3.57 3.27
CA SER A 132 -14.12 2.34 3.85
C SER A 132 -15.23 1.83 2.93
N TYR A 133 -15.42 0.51 2.88
CA TYR A 133 -16.31 -0.19 1.94
C TYR A 133 -17.17 -1.27 2.62
#